data_AF-A0A850MSC9-F1
#
_entry.id   AF-A0A850MSC9-F1
#
_cell.length_a   1.000
_cell.length_b   1.000
_cell.length_c   1.000
_cell.angle_alpha   90.00
_cell.angle_beta   90.00
_cell.angle_gamma   90.00
#
_symmetry.space_group_name_H-M   'P 1'
#
loop_
_entity.id
_entity.type
_entity.pdbx_description
1 polymer ?
#
loop_
_entity_poly.entity_id
_entity_poly.type
_entity_poly.pdbx_seq_one_letter_code
_entity_poly.pdbx_strand_id
1 'polypeptide(L)'
;MPEDKINKENERKLRVAYEALEECNKLHESTGRDKIPLDEVAENLAITKEEIQNSFDSLVEEGVIGDDGDREHMNYDESGELLELIYQLLLALTRQREKNKQEKEEVPIHYIE
;
A
#
# COMPACT_ATOMS: atom_id res chain seq x y z
N MET A 1 -2.19 23.10 3.63
CA MET A 1 -1.60 21.77 3.86
C MET A 1 -2.59 20.60 3.65
N PRO A 2 -3.24 20.48 2.47
CA PRO A 2 -4.01 19.27 2.12
C PRO A 2 -3.15 18.15 1.50
N GLU A 3 -2.10 18.48 0.74
CA GLU A 3 -1.23 17.51 0.05
C GLU A 3 -0.48 16.56 1.00
N ASP A 4 0.01 17.08 2.13
CA ASP A 4 0.73 16.26 3.12
C ASP A 4 -0.19 15.24 3.82
N LYS A 5 -1.51 15.49 3.87
CA LYS A 5 -2.48 14.54 4.43
C LYS A 5 -2.81 13.43 3.44
N ILE A 6 -3.03 13.79 2.17
CA ILE A 6 -3.31 12.85 1.08
C ILE A 6 -2.13 11.88 0.91
N ASN A 7 -0.89 12.38 0.92
CA ASN A 7 0.30 11.54 0.81
C ASN A 7 0.46 10.55 1.97
N LYS A 8 0.10 10.95 3.19
CA LYS A 8 0.16 10.05 4.37
C LYS A 8 -0.92 8.98 4.33
N GLU A 9 -2.11 9.32 3.85
CA GLU A 9 -3.20 8.35 3.72
C GLU A 9 -2.89 7.32 2.63
N ASN A 10 -2.40 7.76 1.48
CA ASN A 10 -1.97 6.87 0.40
C ASN A 10 -0.80 5.98 0.83
N GLU A 11 0.19 6.54 1.55
CA GLU A 11 1.28 5.76 2.14
C GLU A 11 0.74 4.68 3.10
N ARG A 12 -0.23 5.03 3.97
CA ARG A 12 -0.85 4.07 4.89
C ARG A 12 -1.56 2.95 4.14
N LYS A 13 -2.36 3.29 3.12
CA LYS A 13 -3.10 2.32 2.29
C LYS A 13 -2.12 1.37 1.59
N LEU A 14 -1.08 1.89 0.94
CA LEU A 14 -0.05 1.07 0.31
C LEU A 14 0.69 0.15 1.29
N ARG A 15 0.96 0.60 2.52
CA ARG A 15 1.55 -0.26 3.56
C ARG A 15 0.63 -1.42 3.93
N VAL A 16 -0.66 -1.15 4.12
CA VAL A 16 -1.65 -2.20 4.40
C VAL A 16 -1.73 -3.20 3.25
N ALA A 17 -1.77 -2.73 2.00
CA ALA A 17 -1.78 -3.62 0.83
C ALA A 17 -0.52 -4.50 0.75
N TYR A 18 0.66 -3.92 1.02
CA TYR A 18 1.92 -4.65 1.06
C TYR A 18 1.94 -5.72 2.16
N GLU A 19 1.59 -5.34 3.39
CA GLU A 19 1.60 -6.24 4.55
C GLU A 19 0.58 -7.37 4.38
N ALA A 20 -0.61 -7.06 3.87
CA ALA A 20 -1.65 -8.06 3.58
C ALA A 20 -1.21 -9.07 2.51
N LEU A 21 -0.56 -8.60 1.44
CA LEU A 21 -0.08 -9.50 0.40
C LEU A 21 1.11 -10.35 0.87
N GLU A 22 2.02 -9.77 1.64
CA GLU A 22 3.13 -10.52 2.26
C GLU A 22 2.61 -11.61 3.21
N GLU A 23 1.58 -11.31 4.00
CA GLU A 23 0.94 -12.28 4.88
C GLU A 23 0.16 -13.35 4.11
N CYS A 24 -0.54 -12.98 3.04
CA CYS A 24 -1.17 -13.93 2.12
C CYS A 24 -0.14 -14.93 1.56
N ASN A 25 1.03 -14.44 1.11
CA ASN A 25 2.10 -15.27 0.59
C ASN A 25 2.68 -16.22 1.66
N LYS A 26 2.86 -15.76 2.91
CA LYS A 26 3.28 -16.63 4.04
C LYS A 26 2.23 -17.71 4.36
N LEU A 27 0.95 -17.35 4.33
CA LEU A 27 -0.14 -18.28 4.53
C LEU A 27 -0.22 -19.31 3.40
N HIS A 28 0.03 -18.90 2.15
CA HIS A 28 0.19 -19.82 1.04
C HIS A 28 1.38 -20.78 1.26
N GLU A 29 2.57 -20.28 1.57
CA GLU A 29 3.76 -21.10 1.80
C GLU A 29 3.56 -22.16 2.90
N SER A 30 2.80 -21.82 3.95
CA SER A 30 2.55 -22.73 5.08
C SER A 30 1.39 -23.70 4.86
N THR A 31 0.38 -23.33 4.06
CA THR A 31 -0.86 -24.12 3.91
C THR A 31 -1.09 -24.71 2.52
N GLY A 32 -0.36 -24.23 1.51
CA GLY A 32 -0.52 -24.61 0.10
C GLY A 32 -1.82 -24.14 -0.54
N ARG A 33 -2.52 -23.15 0.06
CA ARG A 33 -3.78 -22.59 -0.47
C ARG A 33 -3.50 -21.42 -1.40
N ASP A 34 -4.09 -21.44 -2.59
CA ASP A 34 -3.95 -20.33 -3.57
C ASP A 34 -4.90 -19.15 -3.28
N LYS A 35 -5.98 -19.42 -2.53
CA LYS A 35 -6.95 -18.43 -2.07
C LYS A 35 -7.01 -18.43 -0.56
N ILE A 36 -6.67 -17.29 0.04
CA ILE A 36 -6.63 -17.12 1.49
C ILE A 36 -7.81 -16.26 1.93
N PRO A 37 -8.64 -16.68 2.88
CA PRO A 37 -9.73 -15.84 3.41
C PRO A 37 -9.20 -14.52 3.96
N LEU A 38 -9.84 -13.41 3.61
CA LEU A 38 -9.43 -12.08 4.09
C LEU A 38 -9.48 -11.96 5.61
N ASP A 39 -10.45 -12.62 6.25
CA ASP A 39 -10.56 -12.63 7.72
C ASP A 39 -9.30 -13.23 8.36
N GLU A 40 -8.71 -14.27 7.77
CA GLU A 40 -7.48 -14.89 8.27
C GLU A 40 -6.26 -13.96 8.15
N VAL A 41 -6.14 -13.28 6.99
CA VAL A 41 -5.09 -12.27 6.78
C VAL A 41 -5.26 -11.10 7.78
N ALA A 42 -6.50 -10.63 7.94
CA ALA A 42 -6.84 -9.53 8.83
C ALA A 42 -6.54 -9.86 10.31
N GLU A 43 -6.90 -11.07 10.75
CA GLU A 43 -6.60 -11.58 12.08
C GLU A 43 -5.09 -11.60 12.37
N ASN A 44 -4.28 -12.10 11.43
CA ASN A 44 -2.82 -12.16 11.60
C ASN A 44 -2.16 -10.78 11.67
N LEU A 45 -2.73 -9.80 10.98
CA LEU A 45 -2.25 -8.41 10.97
C LEU A 45 -2.87 -7.53 12.07
N ALA A 46 -3.82 -8.06 12.84
CA ALA A 46 -4.60 -7.33 13.84
C ALA A 46 -5.29 -6.06 13.27
N ILE A 47 -5.80 -6.17 12.05
CA ILE A 47 -6.59 -5.14 11.35
C ILE A 47 -7.94 -5.70 10.92
N THR A 48 -8.79 -4.89 10.31
CA THR A 48 -10.08 -5.35 9.77
C THR A 48 -9.97 -5.75 8.31
N LYS A 49 -10.83 -6.68 7.85
CA LYS A 49 -10.94 -6.99 6.42
C LYS A 49 -11.32 -5.77 5.58
N GLU A 50 -12.08 -4.83 6.16
CA GLU A 50 -12.46 -3.58 5.51
C GLU A 50 -11.23 -2.68 5.27
N GLU A 51 -10.25 -2.66 6.18
CA GLU A 51 -9.00 -1.94 5.97
C GLU A 51 -8.16 -2.52 4.83
N ILE A 52 -8.13 -3.85 4.70
CA ILE A 52 -7.49 -4.54 3.57
C ILE A 52 -8.24 -4.22 2.29
N GLN A 53 -9.56 -4.38 2.26
CA GLN A 53 -10.37 -4.06 1.07
C GLN A 53 -10.19 -2.61 0.63
N ASN A 54 -10.28 -1.66 1.55
CA ASN A 54 -10.09 -0.23 1.26
C ASN A 54 -8.67 0.07 0.71
N SER A 55 -7.65 -0.70 1.09
CA SER A 55 -6.29 -0.51 0.58
C SER A 55 -6.17 -0.97 -0.87
N PHE A 56 -6.70 -2.15 -1.22
CA PHE A 56 -6.71 -2.67 -2.59
C PHE A 56 -7.69 -1.93 -3.50
N ASP A 57 -8.87 -1.52 -3.01
CA ASP A 57 -9.83 -0.68 -3.75
C ASP A 57 -9.16 0.61 -4.22
N SER A 58 -8.28 1.20 -3.41
CA SER A 58 -7.54 2.41 -3.81
C SER A 58 -6.55 2.14 -4.97
N LEU A 59 -5.93 0.96 -5.02
CA LEU A 59 -5.05 0.57 -6.12
C LEU A 59 -5.83 0.29 -7.41
N VAL A 60 -7.04 -0.25 -7.28
CA VAL A 60 -7.98 -0.44 -8.41
C VAL A 60 -8.45 0.91 -8.95
N GLU A 61 -8.87 1.83 -8.08
CA GLU A 61 -9.33 3.18 -8.45
C GLU A 61 -8.24 4.00 -9.15
N GLU A 62 -6.98 3.83 -8.73
CA GLU A 62 -5.80 4.46 -9.36
C GLU A 62 -5.36 3.75 -10.66
N GLY A 63 -5.99 2.61 -11.02
CA GLY A 63 -5.68 1.84 -12.22
C GLY A 63 -4.33 1.11 -12.14
N VAL A 64 -3.80 0.90 -10.94
CA VAL A 64 -2.54 0.18 -10.69
C VAL A 64 -2.75 -1.32 -10.88
N ILE A 65 -3.89 -1.83 -10.43
CA ILE A 65 -4.28 -3.24 -10.53
C ILE A 65 -5.71 -3.38 -11.06
N GLY A 66 -6.08 -4.59 -11.50
CA GLY A 66 -7.46 -4.93 -11.83
C GLY A 66 -8.26 -5.41 -10.62
N ASP A 67 -9.59 -5.26 -10.69
CA ASP A 67 -10.54 -5.87 -9.75
C ASP A 67 -10.83 -7.32 -10.17
N ASP A 68 -10.62 -8.28 -9.27
CA ASP A 68 -10.88 -9.70 -9.48
C ASP A 68 -12.31 -10.11 -9.07
N GLY A 69 -13.06 -9.21 -8.42
CA GLY A 69 -14.41 -9.43 -7.93
C GLY A 69 -14.53 -10.29 -6.66
N ASP A 70 -13.42 -10.72 -6.04
CA ASP A 70 -13.41 -11.56 -4.84
C ASP A 70 -13.18 -10.71 -3.58
N ARG A 71 -14.26 -10.30 -2.93
CA ARG A 71 -14.19 -9.45 -1.73
C ARG A 71 -13.87 -10.21 -0.44
N GLU A 72 -13.86 -11.54 -0.49
CA GLU A 72 -13.69 -12.39 0.70
C GLU A 72 -12.36 -13.15 0.72
N HIS A 73 -11.62 -13.20 -0.40
CA HIS A 73 -10.32 -13.88 -0.47
C HIS A 73 -9.23 -13.02 -1.11
N MET A 74 -8.02 -13.18 -0.61
CA MET A 74 -6.81 -12.72 -1.27
C MET A 74 -6.25 -13.85 -2.13
N ASN A 75 -5.88 -13.52 -3.36
CA ASN A 75 -5.15 -14.42 -4.22
C ASN A 75 -3.66 -14.36 -3.88
N TYR A 76 -3.03 -15.52 -3.82
CA TYR A 76 -1.57 -15.63 -3.73
C TYR A 76 -0.91 -14.99 -4.96
N ASP A 77 0.16 -14.23 -4.74
CA ASP A 77 0.97 -13.62 -5.80
C ASP A 77 2.09 -14.57 -6.23
N GLU A 78 1.79 -15.46 -7.17
CA GLU A 78 2.72 -16.50 -7.66
C GLU A 78 4.01 -15.92 -8.25
N SER A 79 3.93 -14.80 -8.96
CA SER A 79 5.10 -14.17 -9.59
C SER A 79 5.86 -13.25 -8.63
N GLY A 80 5.22 -12.80 -7.54
CA GLY A 80 5.76 -11.76 -6.65
C GLY A 80 5.73 -10.36 -7.28
N GLU A 81 5.19 -10.21 -8.49
CA GLU A 81 5.20 -8.96 -9.25
C GLU A 81 4.30 -7.92 -8.61
N LEU A 82 3.17 -8.33 -8.04
CA LEU A 82 2.27 -7.41 -7.37
C LEU A 82 2.89 -6.89 -6.06
N LEU A 83 3.52 -7.77 -5.29
CA LEU A 83 4.23 -7.38 -4.07
C LEU A 83 5.38 -6.41 -4.38
N GLU A 84 6.17 -6.70 -5.43
CA GLU A 84 7.24 -5.81 -5.87
C GLU A 84 6.70 -4.46 -6.36
N LEU A 85 5.61 -4.44 -7.13
CA LEU A 85 4.97 -3.21 -7.59
C LEU A 85 4.56 -2.31 -6.42
N ILE A 86 3.85 -2.87 -5.42
CA ILE A 86 3.42 -2.11 -4.24
C ILE A 86 4.64 -1.57 -3.49
N TYR A 87 5.71 -2.35 -3.36
CA TYR A 87 6.96 -1.90 -2.75
C TYR A 87 7.61 -0.72 -3.50
N GLN A 88 7.64 -0.75 -4.83
CA GLN A 88 8.16 0.36 -5.63
C GLN A 88 7.33 1.64 -5.46
N LEU A 89 6.01 1.52 -5.36
CA LEU A 89 5.12 2.67 -5.08
C LEU A 89 5.41 3.29 -3.70
N LEU A 90 5.62 2.46 -2.67
CA LEU A 90 6.03 2.94 -1.34
C LEU A 90 7.38 3.69 -1.37
N LEU A 91 8.36 3.17 -2.11
CA LEU A 91 9.65 3.84 -2.29
C LEU A 91 9.51 5.18 -3.03
N ALA A 92 8.67 5.24 -4.07
CA ALA A 92 8.42 6.45 -4.84
C ALA A 92 7.82 7.56 -3.95
N LEU A 93 6.81 7.24 -3.13
CA LEU A 93 6.21 8.18 -2.19
C LEU A 93 7.22 8.70 -1.16
N THR A 94 8.07 7.82 -0.65
CA THR A 94 9.11 8.19 0.33
C THR A 94 10.09 9.20 -0.28
N ARG A 95 10.58 8.93 -1.50
CA ARG A 95 11.49 9.82 -2.23
C ARG A 95 10.85 11.18 -2.55
N GLN A 96 9.59 11.19 -2.96
CA GLN A 96 8.87 12.43 -3.25
C GLN A 96 8.76 13.30 -1.99
N ARG A 97 8.48 12.70 -0.83
CA ARG A 97 8.41 13.41 0.43
C ARG A 97 9.75 14.02 0.84
N GLU A 98 10.85 13.33 0.60
CA GLU A 98 12.20 13.84 0.87
C GLU A 98 12.55 15.03 -0.02
N LYS A 99 12.25 14.95 -1.33
CA LYS A 99 12.42 16.08 -2.26
C LYS A 99 11.59 17.30 -1.83
N ASN A 100 10.31 17.09 -1.51
CA ASN A 100 9.42 18.18 -1.07
C ASN A 100 9.86 18.82 0.25
N LYS A 101 10.59 18.10 1.11
CA LYS A 101 11.18 18.69 2.33
C LYS A 101 12.39 19.57 2.00
N GLN A 102 13.28 19.09 1.12
CA GLN A 102 14.46 19.84 0.70
C GLN A 102 14.07 21.15 -0.01
N GLU A 103 13.11 21.12 -0.93
CA GLU A 103 12.64 22.32 -1.64
C GLU A 103 12.00 23.37 -0.72
N LYS A 104 11.36 22.95 0.38
CA LYS A 104 10.78 23.86 1.38
C LYS A 104 11.85 24.51 2.26
N GLU A 105 13.00 23.86 2.47
CA GLU A 105 14.12 24.39 3.26
C GLU A 105 15.01 25.36 2.46
N GLU A 106 14.99 25.29 1.13
CA GLU A 106 15.84 26.12 0.25
C GLU A 106 15.23 27.48 -0.14
N VAL A 107 14.04 27.86 0.34
CA VAL A 107 13.44 29.16 0.00
C VAL A 107 14.29 30.30 0.61
N PRO A 108 14.99 31.12 -0.19
CA PRO A 108 15.85 32.17 0.34
C PRO A 108 14.99 33.26 0.96
N ILE A 109 15.20 33.54 2.24
CA ILE A 109 14.64 34.73 2.88
C ILE A 109 15.40 35.93 2.29
N HIS A 110 14.83 36.57 1.27
CA HIS A 110 15.30 37.89 0.84
C HIS A 110 14.90 38.91 1.90
N TYR A 111 15.88 39.32 2.72
CA TYR A 111 15.76 40.53 3.51
C TYR A 111 15.68 41.72 2.54
N ILE A 112 14.55 42.40 2.53
CA ILE A 112 14.40 43.71 1.90
C ILE A 112 14.95 44.72 2.92
N GLU A 113 16.09 45.34 2.61
CA GLU A 113 16.60 46.52 3.33
C GLU A 113 15.80 47.77 3.00
#